data_AF-A0A9X2LYS9-F1
#
_entry.id   AF-A0A9X2LYS9-F1
#
_cell.length_a   1.000
_cell.length_b   1.000
_cell.length_c   1.000
_cell.angle_alpha   90.00
_cell.angle_beta   90.00
_cell.angle_gamma   90.00
#
_symmetry.space_group_name_H-M   'P 1'
#
loop_
_entity.id
_entity.type
_entity.pdbx_description
1 polymer ?
#
loop_
_entity_poly.entity_id
_entity_poly.type
_entity_poly.pdbx_seq_one_letter_code
_entity_poly.pdbx_strand_id
1 'polypeptide(L)'
;MTHTYLATTAAWRPGDNRTYAHGYEPDAAHLGPLLPPGMPPGTSFAGLSHEDHVDTTGINPSWAWAAGAVVSTAADWARFDTALMSGELLPPAQLRQMRTTVPEDPAAPEATRYGLGLEEVRTPCGTVWGHTGGIPGYASQNYTDSTGHRTVAILTSTVFGLSEPKVAARYRPLVDAAVCRMLGKPVPGTATQSTALPG
;
A
#
# COMPACT_ATOMS: atom_id res chain seq x y z
N MET A 1 6.56 8.60 16.02
CA MET A 1 6.50 8.91 14.58
C MET A 1 7.23 10.21 14.37
N THR A 2 8.41 10.18 13.75
CA THR A 2 9.27 11.38 13.53
C THR A 2 9.36 11.77 12.06
N HIS A 3 8.90 10.89 11.17
CA HIS A 3 8.94 11.06 9.72
C HIS A 3 7.53 11.21 9.11
N THR A 4 6.48 11.15 9.95
CA THR A 4 5.08 11.25 9.50
C THR A 4 4.57 12.68 9.51
N TYR A 5 3.85 13.08 8.45
CA TYR A 5 3.16 14.37 8.35
C TYR A 5 2.11 14.44 7.26
N LEU A 6 1.18 15.37 7.43
CA LEU A 6 0.24 15.74 6.38
C LEU A 6 0.92 16.70 5.39
N ALA A 7 1.09 16.27 4.14
CA ALA A 7 1.59 17.11 3.06
C ALA A 7 0.45 17.97 2.50
N THR A 8 0.69 19.28 2.40
CA THR A 8 -0.32 20.28 1.97
C THR A 8 0.14 21.09 0.76
N THR A 9 1.34 20.81 0.25
CA THR A 9 1.96 21.46 -0.91
C THR A 9 2.83 20.44 -1.65
N ALA A 10 3.29 20.78 -2.86
CA ALA A 10 4.30 20.01 -3.60
C ALA A 10 5.68 20.00 -2.94
N ALA A 11 5.96 20.97 -2.06
CA ALA A 11 7.21 20.96 -1.31
C ALA A 11 7.15 19.86 -0.25
N TRP A 12 8.17 19.01 -0.23
CA TRP A 12 8.52 18.25 0.97
C TRP A 12 8.71 19.19 2.16
N ARG A 13 8.68 18.67 3.39
CA ARG A 13 8.66 19.48 4.63
C ARG A 13 9.69 20.63 4.55
N PRO A 14 9.26 21.91 4.61
CA PRO A 14 10.18 23.04 4.51
C PRO A 14 11.27 22.97 5.59
N GLY A 15 12.53 23.05 5.17
CA GLY A 15 13.70 22.94 6.07
C GLY A 15 14.13 21.51 6.42
N ASP A 16 13.51 20.49 5.80
CA ASP A 16 13.94 19.09 5.93
C ASP A 16 15.01 18.75 4.88
N ASN A 17 16.19 18.34 5.35
CA ASN A 17 17.31 17.90 4.49
C ASN A 17 17.33 16.38 4.26
N ARG A 18 16.26 15.65 4.63
CA ARG A 18 16.16 14.21 4.40
C ARG A 18 15.98 13.89 2.93
N THR A 19 16.44 12.70 2.54
CA THR A 19 16.18 12.13 1.23
C THR A 19 14.77 11.54 1.20
N TYR A 20 13.99 11.92 0.20
CA TYR A 20 12.66 11.37 -0.07
C TYR A 20 12.73 10.33 -1.18
N ALA A 21 11.82 9.37 -1.16
CA ALA A 21 11.67 8.46 -2.28
C ALA A 21 11.17 9.24 -3.50
N HIS A 22 11.69 8.90 -4.68
CA HIS A 22 11.14 9.39 -5.93
C HIS A 22 9.94 8.54 -6.34
N GLY A 23 8.95 9.17 -6.97
CA GLY A 23 7.76 8.51 -7.51
C GLY A 23 7.73 8.62 -9.02
N TYR A 24 7.31 7.56 -9.70
CA TYR A 24 7.26 7.49 -11.15
C TYR A 24 5.92 6.93 -11.64
N GLU A 25 5.49 7.41 -12.80
CA GLU A 25 4.36 6.84 -13.54
C GLU A 25 4.69 6.74 -15.03
N PRO A 26 4.03 5.85 -15.80
CA PRO A 26 4.26 5.77 -17.24
C PRO A 26 3.98 7.10 -17.93
N ASP A 27 4.74 7.40 -18.99
CA ASP A 27 4.44 8.54 -19.85
C ASP A 27 3.12 8.35 -20.63
N ALA A 28 2.69 9.35 -21.40
CA ALA A 28 1.43 9.28 -22.15
C ALA A 28 1.35 8.10 -23.14
N ALA A 29 2.46 7.72 -23.76
CA ALA A 29 2.50 6.67 -24.77
C ALA A 29 2.36 5.29 -24.12
N HIS A 30 2.99 5.10 -22.94
CA HIS A 30 2.96 3.86 -22.18
C HIS A 30 1.72 3.74 -21.28
N LEU A 31 1.14 4.87 -20.85
CA LEU A 31 -0.09 4.91 -20.08
C LEU A 31 -1.32 4.60 -20.95
N GLY A 32 -1.36 5.09 -22.19
CA GLY A 32 -2.51 4.95 -23.09
C GLY A 32 -3.11 3.54 -23.17
N PRO A 33 -2.29 2.49 -23.39
CA PRO A 33 -2.76 1.09 -23.42
C PRO A 33 -3.30 0.55 -22.09
N LEU A 34 -2.96 1.18 -20.95
CA LEU A 34 -3.37 0.77 -19.61
C LEU A 34 -4.66 1.45 -19.14
N LEU A 35 -5.08 2.51 -19.83
CA LEU A 35 -6.26 3.28 -19.45
C LEU A 35 -7.58 2.56 -19.80
N PRO A 36 -8.63 2.73 -18.98
CA PRO A 36 -9.96 2.25 -19.31
C PRO A 36 -10.46 2.80 -20.66
N PRO A 37 -11.32 2.05 -21.38
CA PRO A 37 -11.95 2.53 -22.60
C PRO A 37 -12.68 3.86 -22.39
N GLY A 38 -12.53 4.79 -23.34
CA GLY A 38 -13.21 6.09 -23.31
C GLY A 38 -12.42 7.22 -22.62
N MET A 39 -11.22 6.94 -22.11
CA MET A 39 -10.32 8.00 -21.66
C MET A 39 -9.86 8.90 -22.83
N PRO A 40 -9.78 10.23 -22.64
CA PRO A 40 -9.32 11.15 -23.68
C PRO A 40 -7.90 10.81 -24.18
N PRO A 41 -7.63 10.92 -25.50
CA PRO A 41 -6.27 10.81 -26.01
C PRO A 41 -5.33 11.84 -25.36
N GLY A 42 -4.10 11.42 -25.05
CA GLY A 42 -3.10 12.28 -24.39
C GLY A 42 -3.26 12.42 -22.88
N THR A 43 -4.19 11.68 -22.26
CA THR A 43 -4.26 11.54 -20.80
C THR A 43 -2.90 11.09 -20.26
N SER A 44 -2.34 11.86 -19.32
CA SER A 44 -0.99 11.66 -18.79
C SER A 44 -0.85 12.23 -17.39
N PHE A 45 0.21 11.81 -16.70
CA PHE A 45 0.62 12.42 -15.44
C PHE A 45 1.49 13.66 -15.69
N ALA A 46 1.36 14.66 -14.82
CA ALA A 46 2.23 15.83 -14.84
C ALA A 46 3.55 15.52 -14.10
N GLY A 47 4.68 15.75 -14.76
CA GLY A 47 5.99 15.45 -14.20
C GLY A 47 7.12 15.75 -15.19
N LEU A 48 8.37 15.61 -14.73
CA LEU A 48 9.54 15.67 -15.62
C LEU A 48 9.69 14.33 -16.33
N SER A 49 10.00 14.33 -17.63
CA SER A 49 10.27 13.08 -18.36
C SER A 49 11.46 12.33 -17.77
N HIS A 50 11.35 11.01 -17.67
CA HIS A 50 12.38 10.10 -17.19
C HIS A 50 12.25 8.75 -17.91
N GLU A 51 13.05 8.54 -18.96
CA GLU A 51 12.93 7.37 -19.85
C GLU A 51 11.47 7.19 -20.34
N ASP A 52 10.89 6.00 -20.19
CA ASP A 52 9.49 5.68 -20.55
C ASP A 52 8.45 6.13 -19.50
N HIS A 53 8.88 6.97 -18.54
CA HIS A 53 8.09 7.42 -17.39
C HIS A 53 8.11 8.95 -17.24
N VAL A 54 7.30 9.44 -16.31
CA VAL A 54 7.37 10.78 -15.76
C VAL A 54 7.66 10.71 -14.26
N ASP A 55 8.56 11.57 -13.80
CA ASP A 55 8.85 11.80 -12.39
C ASP A 55 7.72 12.64 -11.77
N THR A 56 6.96 12.00 -10.89
CA THR A 56 5.81 12.58 -10.16
C THR A 56 6.17 12.93 -8.72
N THR A 57 7.45 12.91 -8.35
CA THR A 57 7.94 13.17 -6.99
C THR A 57 7.43 14.49 -6.42
N GLY A 58 7.30 15.51 -7.27
CA GLY A 58 6.81 16.85 -6.92
C GLY A 58 5.29 17.03 -6.98
N ILE A 59 4.49 15.95 -7.02
CA ILE A 59 3.03 16.07 -7.01
C ILE A 59 2.58 16.80 -5.75
N ASN A 60 1.64 17.73 -5.89
CA ASN A 60 0.99 18.36 -4.75
C ASN A 60 -0.17 17.48 -4.25
N PRO A 61 -0.07 16.83 -3.07
CA PRO A 61 -1.11 15.92 -2.60
C PRO A 61 -2.22 16.65 -1.84
N SER A 62 -2.25 17.99 -1.81
CA SER A 62 -3.22 18.75 -1.01
C SER A 62 -4.68 18.46 -1.36
N TRP A 63 -4.96 18.02 -2.59
CA TRP A 63 -6.28 17.60 -3.04
C TRP A 63 -6.77 16.32 -2.32
N ALA A 64 -5.86 15.46 -1.87
CA ALA A 64 -6.20 14.24 -1.12
C ALA A 64 -6.47 14.54 0.37
N TRP A 65 -5.82 15.57 0.93
CA TRP A 65 -5.97 15.98 2.33
C TRP A 65 -5.98 14.77 3.29
N ALA A 66 -6.93 14.71 4.23
CA ALA A 66 -7.09 13.64 5.20
C ALA A 66 -7.36 12.25 4.57
N ALA A 67 -7.73 12.17 3.29
CA ALA A 67 -7.99 10.89 2.63
C ALA A 67 -6.70 10.17 2.21
N GLY A 68 -5.59 10.88 2.00
CA GLY A 68 -4.38 10.24 1.47
C GLY A 68 -3.11 11.07 1.40
N ALA A 69 -3.09 12.29 1.93
CA ALA A 69 -1.92 13.18 1.83
C ALA A 69 -0.87 12.98 2.95
N VAL A 70 -0.98 11.91 3.75
CA VAL A 70 0.00 11.63 4.80
C VAL A 70 1.25 10.99 4.21
N VAL A 71 2.39 11.65 4.38
CA VAL A 71 3.73 11.13 4.06
C VAL A 71 4.28 10.45 5.31
N SER A 72 4.92 9.29 5.16
CA SER A 72 5.49 8.52 6.27
C SER A 72 6.61 7.59 5.77
N THR A 73 7.12 6.75 6.67
CA THR A 73 8.05 5.66 6.36
C THR A 73 7.39 4.32 6.65
N ALA A 74 7.91 3.23 6.09
CA ALA A 74 7.44 1.87 6.42
C ALA A 74 7.52 1.58 7.92
N ALA A 75 8.56 2.08 8.60
CA ALA A 75 8.73 1.91 10.04
C ALA A 75 7.70 2.70 10.87
N ASP A 76 7.42 3.95 10.49
CA ASP A 76 6.40 4.76 11.20
C ASP A 76 4.98 4.25 10.91
N TRP A 77 4.70 3.74 9.71
CA TRP A 77 3.44 3.05 9.41
C TRP A 77 3.28 1.76 10.22
N ALA A 78 4.30 0.90 10.23
CA ALA A 78 4.24 -0.33 11.02
C ALA A 78 3.99 -0.04 12.51
N ARG A 79 4.61 1.02 13.06
CA ARG A 79 4.36 1.45 14.43
C ARG A 79 2.93 1.94 14.66
N PHE A 80 2.33 2.64 13.69
CA PHE A 80 0.92 3.07 13.76
C PHE A 80 0.00 1.85 13.82
N ASP A 81 0.17 0.93 12.88
CA ASP A 81 -0.70 -0.25 12.75
C ASP A 81 -0.59 -1.16 13.97
N THR A 82 0.62 -1.40 14.47
CA THR A 82 0.87 -2.11 15.73
C THR A 82 0.09 -1.46 16.88
N ALA A 83 0.27 -0.16 17.11
CA ALA A 83 -0.34 0.54 18.24
C ALA A 83 -1.89 0.63 18.11
N LEU A 84 -2.41 0.79 16.89
CA LEU A 84 -3.84 0.78 16.64
C LEU A 84 -4.44 -0.59 16.98
N MET A 85 -3.83 -1.66 16.47
CA MET A 85 -4.39 -3.00 16.53
C MET A 85 -4.09 -3.74 17.83
N SER A 86 -3.08 -3.32 18.59
CA SER A 86 -2.85 -3.72 19.98
C SER A 86 -3.81 -3.03 20.97
N GLY A 87 -4.53 -1.99 20.52
CA GLY A 87 -5.46 -1.21 21.36
C GLY A 87 -4.79 -0.12 22.19
N GLU A 88 -3.54 0.24 21.90
CA GLU A 88 -2.82 1.33 22.57
C GLU A 88 -3.38 2.71 22.18
N LEU A 89 -3.92 2.86 20.98
CA LEU A 89 -4.42 4.14 20.48
C LEU A 89 -5.90 4.40 20.80
N LEU A 90 -6.72 3.36 20.90
CA LEU A 90 -8.17 3.49 21.04
C LEU A 90 -8.71 2.60 22.16
N PRO A 91 -9.68 3.11 22.96
CA PRO A 91 -10.47 2.29 23.86
C PRO A 91 -11.07 1.07 23.15
N PRO A 92 -11.24 -0.08 23.84
CA PRO A 92 -11.71 -1.31 23.23
C PRO A 92 -13.05 -1.18 22.48
N ALA A 93 -13.96 -0.30 22.94
CA ALA A 93 -15.24 -0.06 22.27
C ALA A 93 -15.06 0.58 20.88
N GLN A 94 -14.15 1.53 20.74
CA GLN A 94 -13.89 2.22 19.47
C GLN A 94 -13.13 1.33 18.49
N LEU A 95 -12.13 0.57 18.97
CA LEU A 95 -11.45 -0.41 18.13
C LEU A 95 -12.41 -1.50 17.62
N ARG A 96 -13.36 -1.94 18.45
CA ARG A 96 -14.44 -2.84 18.00
C ARG A 96 -15.28 -2.21 16.89
N GLN A 97 -15.64 -0.92 17.00
CA GLN A 97 -16.37 -0.23 15.94
C GLN A 97 -15.57 -0.17 14.63
N MET A 98 -14.27 0.13 14.69
CA MET A 98 -13.41 0.11 13.50
C MET A 98 -13.34 -1.27 12.83
N ARG A 99 -13.36 -2.35 13.63
CA ARG A 99 -13.34 -3.73 13.15
C ARG A 99 -14.70 -4.30 12.76
N THR A 100 -15.79 -3.57 12.95
CA THR A 100 -17.11 -3.99 12.46
C THR A 100 -17.16 -3.75 10.96
N THR A 101 -17.01 -4.82 10.17
CA THR A 101 -16.86 -4.73 8.71
C THR A 101 -18.12 -5.11 7.94
N VAL A 102 -18.29 -4.48 6.78
CA VAL A 102 -19.22 -4.89 5.72
C VAL A 102 -18.43 -5.37 4.50
N PRO A 103 -18.99 -6.23 3.63
CA PRO A 103 -18.35 -6.52 2.34
C PRO A 103 -18.07 -5.25 1.54
N GLU A 104 -16.88 -5.14 0.97
CA GLU A 104 -16.55 -4.06 0.04
C GLU A 104 -17.33 -4.23 -1.28
N ASP A 105 -17.37 -5.46 -1.79
CA ASP A 105 -18.23 -5.87 -2.89
C ASP A 105 -19.35 -6.81 -2.39
N PRO A 106 -20.63 -6.39 -2.42
CA PRO A 106 -21.76 -7.23 -2.04
C PRO A 106 -21.90 -8.51 -2.89
N ALA A 107 -21.38 -8.52 -4.12
CA ALA A 107 -21.39 -9.69 -5.00
C ALA A 107 -20.25 -10.68 -4.67
N ALA A 108 -19.23 -10.24 -3.92
CA ALA A 108 -18.11 -11.05 -3.45
C ALA A 108 -17.94 -10.92 -1.93
N PRO A 109 -18.93 -11.35 -1.11
CA PRO A 109 -18.96 -11.08 0.33
C PRO A 109 -17.83 -11.73 1.15
N GLU A 110 -17.14 -12.70 0.54
CA GLU A 110 -16.00 -13.40 1.12
C GLU A 110 -14.64 -12.77 0.76
N ALA A 111 -14.64 -11.73 -0.07
CA ALA A 111 -13.45 -10.96 -0.45
C ALA A 111 -13.06 -9.96 0.67
N THR A 112 -12.46 -8.83 0.32
CA THR A 112 -12.14 -7.76 1.27
C THR A 112 -13.40 -7.24 1.93
N ARG A 113 -13.33 -7.04 3.25
CA ARG A 113 -14.37 -6.38 4.02
C ARG A 113 -13.80 -5.09 4.58
N TYR A 114 -14.66 -4.10 4.79
CA TYR A 114 -14.23 -2.75 5.14
C TYR A 114 -15.01 -2.24 6.36
N GLY A 115 -14.27 -1.74 7.34
CA GLY A 115 -14.80 -1.14 8.56
C GLY A 115 -14.66 0.39 8.55
N LEU A 116 -14.32 0.99 9.69
CA LEU A 116 -14.11 2.45 9.74
C LEU A 116 -12.65 2.78 9.44
N GLY A 117 -12.31 2.94 8.15
CA GLY A 117 -10.95 3.24 7.69
C GLY A 117 -9.98 2.06 7.86
N LEU A 118 -10.50 0.83 7.92
CA LEU A 118 -9.74 -0.38 8.20
C LEU A 118 -10.30 -1.53 7.37
N GLU A 119 -9.46 -2.10 6.52
CA GLU A 119 -9.75 -3.31 5.74
C GLU A 119 -9.52 -4.56 6.60
N GLU A 120 -10.38 -5.56 6.42
CA GLU A 120 -10.16 -6.96 6.79
C GLU A 120 -9.88 -7.73 5.49
N VAL A 121 -8.65 -8.19 5.33
CA VAL A 121 -8.18 -8.85 4.12
C VAL A 121 -7.88 -10.31 4.40
N ARG A 122 -8.55 -11.19 3.66
CA ARG A 122 -8.24 -12.62 3.68
C ARG A 122 -7.13 -12.91 2.69
N THR A 123 -6.04 -13.50 3.20
CA THR A 123 -4.90 -13.93 2.38
C THR A 123 -4.77 -15.45 2.43
N PRO A 124 -3.98 -16.06 1.53
CA PRO A 124 -3.69 -17.49 1.61
C PRO A 124 -3.04 -17.94 2.93
N CYS A 125 -2.47 -17.01 3.71
CA CYS A 125 -1.77 -17.30 4.95
C CYS A 125 -2.55 -16.93 6.22
N GLY A 126 -3.72 -16.29 6.07
CA GLY A 126 -4.60 -15.89 7.16
C GLY A 126 -5.24 -14.53 6.93
N THR A 127 -6.12 -14.14 7.85
CA THR A 127 -6.75 -12.81 7.86
C THR A 127 -5.80 -11.78 8.46
N VAL A 128 -5.65 -10.65 7.77
CA VAL A 128 -4.91 -9.47 8.22
C VAL A 128 -5.80 -8.24 8.18
N TRP A 129 -5.38 -7.20 8.88
CA TRP A 129 -6.10 -5.93 8.99
C TRP A 129 -5.19 -4.78 8.61
N GLY A 130 -5.71 -3.73 8.00
CA GLY A 130 -4.91 -2.57 7.65
C GLY A 130 -5.56 -1.74 6.56
N HIS A 131 -4.77 -1.21 5.63
CA HIS A 131 -5.30 -0.41 4.53
C HIS A 131 -4.32 -0.33 3.37
N THR A 132 -4.84 -0.16 2.15
CA THR A 132 -4.06 0.10 0.94
C THR A 132 -4.01 1.60 0.58
N GLY A 133 -2.98 2.05 -0.12
CA GLY A 133 -2.85 3.45 -0.51
C GLY A 133 -2.35 3.59 -1.94
N GLY A 134 -2.82 4.63 -2.62
CA GLY A 134 -2.41 4.97 -3.96
C GLY A 134 -2.54 6.48 -4.20
N ILE A 135 -1.44 7.10 -4.58
CA ILE A 135 -1.35 8.49 -5.06
C ILE A 135 -0.29 8.49 -6.18
N PRO A 136 -0.39 9.30 -7.25
CA PRO A 136 0.56 9.22 -8.36
C PRO A 136 2.02 9.19 -7.88
N GLY A 137 2.76 8.18 -8.34
CA GLY A 137 4.13 7.90 -7.96
C GLY A 137 4.30 6.97 -6.74
N TYR A 138 3.25 6.63 -6.00
CA TYR A 138 3.37 5.89 -4.75
C TYR A 138 2.16 4.96 -4.47
N ALA A 139 2.45 3.72 -4.06
CA ALA A 139 1.47 2.82 -3.50
C ALA A 139 1.97 2.20 -2.19
N SER A 140 1.02 1.84 -1.30
CA SER A 140 1.33 1.30 0.03
C SER A 140 0.38 0.20 0.48
N GLN A 141 0.91 -0.88 1.07
CA GLN A 141 0.16 -2.02 1.59
C GLN A 141 0.63 -2.23 3.02
N ASN A 142 -0.21 -1.82 3.95
CA ASN A 142 0.09 -1.86 5.36
C ASN A 142 -0.89 -2.82 6.02
N TYR A 143 -0.35 -3.89 6.61
CA TYR A 143 -1.15 -4.94 7.21
C TYR A 143 -0.56 -5.39 8.53
N THR A 144 -1.44 -5.79 9.44
CA THR A 144 -1.09 -6.37 10.73
C THR A 144 -2.00 -7.54 11.06
N ASP A 145 -1.52 -8.45 11.91
CA ASP A 145 -2.38 -9.50 12.47
C ASP A 145 -3.47 -8.92 13.39
N SER A 146 -4.42 -9.75 13.80
CA SER A 146 -5.57 -9.34 14.64
C SER A 146 -5.19 -8.82 16.03
N THR A 147 -3.95 -9.04 16.45
CA THR A 147 -3.40 -8.66 17.76
C THR A 147 -2.53 -7.41 17.71
N GLY A 148 -2.09 -6.98 16.52
CA GLY A 148 -1.14 -5.89 16.36
C GLY A 148 0.33 -6.30 16.55
N HIS A 149 0.65 -7.58 16.78
CA HIS A 149 2.01 -8.00 17.13
C HIS A 149 2.91 -8.30 15.92
N ARG A 150 2.31 -8.50 14.75
CA ARG A 150 3.03 -8.79 13.52
C ARG A 150 2.50 -7.89 12.43
N THR A 151 3.38 -7.04 11.91
CA THR A 151 3.02 -5.98 10.96
C THR A 151 3.97 -5.98 9.78
N VAL A 152 3.45 -5.66 8.60
CA VAL A 152 4.19 -5.50 7.36
C VAL A 152 3.73 -4.21 6.67
N ALA A 153 4.69 -3.44 6.18
CA ALA A 153 4.44 -2.25 5.38
C ALA A 153 5.26 -2.38 4.09
N ILE A 154 4.58 -2.33 2.95
CA ILE A 154 5.16 -2.44 1.61
C ILE A 154 4.90 -1.12 0.92
N LEU A 155 5.95 -0.50 0.36
CA LEU A 155 5.86 0.79 -0.33
C LEU A 155 6.49 0.62 -1.72
N THR A 156 5.80 1.08 -2.76
CA THR A 156 6.30 1.06 -4.15
C THR A 156 6.19 2.44 -4.78
N SER A 157 7.18 2.79 -5.60
CA SER A 157 7.31 4.10 -6.27
C SER A 157 6.57 4.17 -7.62
N THR A 158 5.32 3.70 -7.63
CA THR A 158 4.34 3.76 -8.73
C THR A 158 2.98 3.33 -8.18
N VAL A 159 1.88 3.80 -8.79
CA VAL A 159 0.53 3.38 -8.41
C VAL A 159 0.21 1.97 -8.92
N PHE A 160 -0.40 1.18 -8.04
CA PHE A 160 -0.82 -0.18 -8.35
C PHE A 160 -1.88 -0.21 -9.46
N GLY A 161 -1.57 -0.90 -10.56
CA GLY A 161 -2.48 -1.11 -11.70
C GLY A 161 -2.15 -0.29 -12.95
N LEU A 162 -1.35 0.78 -12.81
CA LEU A 162 -0.81 1.57 -13.93
C LEU A 162 0.64 1.17 -14.25
N SER A 163 0.99 -0.07 -13.97
CA SER A 163 2.31 -0.63 -14.25
C SER A 163 2.24 -1.58 -15.43
N GLU A 164 3.37 -1.72 -16.14
CA GLU A 164 3.59 -2.77 -17.12
C GLU A 164 3.03 -4.14 -16.68
N PRO A 165 2.35 -4.92 -17.56
CA PRO A 165 1.65 -6.15 -17.16
C PRO A 165 2.52 -7.15 -16.41
N LYS A 166 3.81 -7.22 -16.73
CA LYS A 166 4.77 -8.09 -16.03
C LYS A 166 4.96 -7.69 -14.56
N VAL A 167 4.98 -6.38 -14.26
CA VAL A 167 5.10 -5.85 -12.90
C VAL A 167 3.78 -6.05 -12.15
N ALA A 168 2.66 -5.72 -12.78
CA ALA A 168 1.33 -5.91 -12.22
C ALA A 168 1.09 -7.37 -11.78
N ALA A 169 1.49 -8.33 -12.62
CA ALA A 169 1.35 -9.76 -12.34
C ALA A 169 2.20 -10.26 -11.15
N ARG A 170 3.24 -9.50 -10.75
CA ARG A 170 4.13 -9.87 -9.62
C ARG A 170 3.76 -9.22 -8.31
N TYR A 171 3.01 -8.13 -8.35
CA TYR A 171 2.69 -7.38 -7.16
C TYR A 171 1.87 -8.16 -6.14
N ARG A 172 0.78 -8.82 -6.56
CA ARG A 172 -0.04 -9.61 -5.63
C ARG A 172 0.76 -10.76 -5.00
N PRO A 173 1.53 -11.57 -5.76
CA PRO A 173 2.45 -12.55 -5.18
C PRO A 173 3.47 -11.95 -4.20
N LEU A 174 3.99 -10.75 -4.46
CA LEU A 174 4.91 -10.06 -3.54
C LEU A 174 4.22 -9.71 -2.22
N VAL A 175 3.02 -9.13 -2.27
CA VAL A 175 2.22 -8.78 -1.09
C VAL A 175 1.87 -10.04 -0.30
N ASP A 176 1.38 -11.08 -0.96
CA ASP A 176 1.04 -12.35 -0.31
C ASP A 176 2.28 -12.97 0.35
N ALA A 177 3.44 -12.98 -0.34
CA ALA A 177 4.68 -13.51 0.24
C ALA A 177 5.13 -12.74 1.48
N ALA A 178 5.03 -11.41 1.47
CA ALA A 178 5.37 -10.56 2.60
C ALA A 178 4.42 -10.80 3.79
N VAL A 179 3.11 -10.92 3.55
CA VAL A 179 2.11 -11.24 4.58
C VAL A 179 2.34 -12.65 5.16
N CYS A 180 2.58 -13.64 4.30
CA CYS A 180 2.89 -15.00 4.74
C CYS A 180 4.12 -15.04 5.64
N ARG A 181 5.19 -14.35 5.24
CA ARG A 181 6.41 -14.23 6.05
C ARG A 181 6.15 -13.56 7.39
N MET A 182 5.40 -12.45 7.40
CA MET A 182 4.97 -11.76 8.61
C MET A 182 4.22 -12.71 9.56
N LEU A 183 3.31 -13.53 9.03
CA LEU A 183 2.53 -14.50 9.79
C LEU A 183 3.30 -15.79 10.14
N GLY A 184 4.56 -15.94 9.71
CA GLY A 184 5.34 -17.16 9.91
C GLY A 184 4.73 -18.37 9.19
N LYS A 185 4.12 -18.15 8.03
CA LYS A 185 3.47 -19.17 7.20
C LYS A 185 4.23 -19.38 5.89
N PRO A 186 4.19 -20.58 5.30
CA PRO A 186 4.80 -20.83 4.00
C PRO A 186 4.11 -20.02 2.91
N VAL A 187 4.88 -19.48 1.96
CA VAL A 187 4.34 -18.78 0.79
C VAL A 187 3.79 -19.82 -0.19
N PRO A 188 2.51 -19.74 -0.59
CA PRO A 188 1.91 -20.67 -1.54
C PRO A 188 2.71 -20.74 -2.85
N GLY A 189 2.93 -21.95 -3.37
CA GLY A 189 3.65 -22.18 -4.63
C GLY A 189 5.17 -22.21 -4.53
N THR A 190 5.75 -21.97 -3.35
CA THR A 190 7.18 -22.19 -3.09
C THR A 190 7.36 -23.60 -2.52
N ALA A 191 7.83 -24.55 -3.33
CA ALA A 191 8.15 -25.88 -2.83
C ALA A 191 9.24 -25.76 -1.75
N THR A 192 8.98 -26.30 -0.55
CA THR A 192 9.98 -26.43 0.50
C THR A 192 11.11 -27.33 0.00
N GLN A 193 12.24 -26.75 -0.41
CA GLN A 193 13.46 -27.54 -0.55
C GLN A 193 13.93 -27.91 0.86
N SER A 194 13.55 -29.13 1.28
CA SER A 194 14.13 -29.78 2.44
C SER A 194 15.56 -30.16 2.09
N THR A 195 16.53 -29.34 2.49
CA THR A 195 17.93 -29.76 2.55
C THR A 195 18.10 -30.68 3.76
N ALA A 196 17.81 -31.96 3.56
CA ALA A 196 18.38 -33.00 4.40
C ALA A 196 19.89 -33.05 4.14
N LEU A 197 20.69 -32.74 5.16
CA LEU A 197 22.14 -32.95 5.16
C LEU A 197 22.42 -34.47 5.12
N PRO A 198 23.32 -34.96 4.24
CA PRO A 198 23.82 -36.33 4.36
C PRO A 198 24.76 -36.44 5.57
N GLY A 199 24.60 -37.54 6.32
CA GLY A 199 25.45 -37.90 7.47
C GLY A 199 26.75 -38.59 7.10
#